data_AF-A0A947C6E2-F1
#
_entry.id   AF-A0A947C6E2-F1
#
_cell.length_a   1.000
_cell.length_b   1.000
_cell.length_c   1.000
_cell.angle_alpha   90.00
_cell.angle_beta   90.00
_cell.angle_gamma   90.00
#
_symmetry.space_group_name_H-M   'P 1'
#
loop_
_entity.id
_entity.type
_entity.pdbx_description
1 polymer ?
#
loop_
_entity_poly.entity_id
_entity_poly.type
_entity_poly.pdbx_seq_one_letter_code
_entity_poly.pdbx_strand_id
1 'polypeptide(L)'
;MMRFWQYITLLGLLVAFFGPNASVSAQEPDIRNIRPHVMLLIDTSGSMERKPDCICTTPACLECLPVCAAGTYEQNRWSVVAQALTGEFIPYECNADVRIGGIYVGEYDEGYFLPHIQLPQEIPGNGSSQSANGVLDTYIERIKFGLMTFDSIGTLNDRPPLVSQADFLLAPFPAESAGTKGMYSYAPDAPFLFPSAPTT
;
A
#
# COMPACT_ATOMS: atom_id res chain seq x y z
N MET A 1 74.32 -6.26 28.61
CA MET A 1 73.69 -7.56 28.29
C MET A 1 72.19 -7.38 28.33
N MET A 2 71.50 -7.37 27.17
CA MET A 2 70.03 -7.54 26.98
C MET A 2 69.68 -6.96 25.59
N ARG A 3 69.98 -7.71 24.52
CA ARG A 3 69.59 -7.32 23.13
C ARG A 3 69.46 -8.53 22.20
N PHE A 4 68.94 -9.65 22.71
CA PHE A 4 68.85 -10.89 21.91
C PHE A 4 67.49 -11.62 22.00
N TRP A 5 66.41 -10.90 22.35
CA TRP A 5 65.08 -11.50 22.48
C TRP A 5 63.97 -10.65 21.84
N GLN A 6 64.20 -10.15 20.62
CA GLN A 6 63.16 -9.44 19.86
C GLN A 6 62.97 -9.96 18.42
N TYR A 7 63.71 -10.99 18.00
CA TYR A 7 63.69 -11.46 16.60
C TYR A 7 62.77 -12.66 16.32
N ILE A 8 62.11 -13.24 17.33
CA ILE A 8 61.33 -14.48 17.14
C ILE A 8 59.83 -14.21 16.91
N THR A 9 59.30 -13.02 17.23
CA THR A 9 57.86 -12.73 17.06
C THR A 9 57.49 -12.15 15.69
N LEU A 10 58.45 -11.80 14.83
CA LEU A 10 58.17 -11.21 13.52
C LEU A 10 58.09 -12.21 12.35
N LEU A 11 58.47 -13.48 12.56
CA LEU A 11 58.43 -14.48 11.49
C LEU A 11 57.05 -15.13 11.31
N GLY A 12 56.16 -15.03 12.30
CA GLY A 12 54.82 -15.65 12.26
C GLY A 12 53.76 -14.87 11.47
N LEU A 13 54.01 -13.61 11.11
CA LEU A 13 53.01 -12.75 10.45
C LEU A 13 53.13 -12.68 8.93
N LEU A 14 54.17 -13.28 8.33
CA LEU A 14 54.46 -13.15 6.90
C LEU A 14 54.02 -14.34 6.03
N VAL A 15 53.50 -15.42 6.63
CA VAL A 15 53.09 -16.62 5.88
C VAL A 15 51.60 -16.62 5.49
N ALA A 16 50.80 -15.66 5.95
CA ALA A 16 49.36 -15.61 5.65
C ALA A 16 49.00 -14.99 4.26
N PHE A 17 49.98 -14.54 3.47
CA PHE A 17 49.73 -13.81 2.21
C PHE A 17 50.02 -14.59 0.91
N PHE A 18 50.41 -15.87 1.00
CA PHE A 18 50.62 -16.74 -0.18
C PHE A 18 49.63 -17.90 -0.24
N GLY A 19 48.36 -17.64 0.12
CA GLY A 19 47.27 -18.52 -0.30
C GLY A 19 47.02 -18.33 -1.80
N PRO A 20 46.71 -19.39 -2.57
CA PRO A 20 46.33 -19.24 -3.96
C PRO A 20 45.16 -18.24 -4.03
N ASN A 21 45.28 -17.23 -4.91
CA ASN A 21 44.15 -16.44 -5.35
C ASN A 21 43.15 -17.39 -6.00
N ALA A 22 42.27 -17.99 -5.19
CA ALA A 22 41.08 -18.62 -5.70
C ALA A 22 40.32 -17.49 -6.38
N SER A 23 40.31 -17.51 -7.70
CA SER A 23 39.35 -16.76 -8.49
C SER A 23 37.98 -17.19 -8.00
N VAL A 24 37.39 -16.43 -7.08
CA VAL A 24 35.98 -16.57 -6.75
C VAL A 24 35.25 -16.11 -8.01
N SER A 25 34.98 -17.07 -8.90
CA SER A 25 34.01 -16.86 -9.95
C SER A 25 32.68 -16.68 -9.22
N ALA A 26 32.15 -15.46 -9.23
CA ALA A 26 30.73 -15.29 -9.01
C ALA A 26 30.05 -16.24 -10.02
N GLN A 27 29.33 -17.25 -9.53
CA GLN A 27 28.45 -18.01 -10.42
C GLN A 27 27.55 -16.99 -11.10
N GLU A 28 27.39 -17.09 -12.42
CA GLU A 28 26.35 -16.30 -13.09
C GLU A 28 25.05 -16.52 -12.29
N PRO A 29 24.32 -15.44 -11.96
CA PRO A 29 23.12 -15.56 -11.16
C PRO A 29 22.22 -16.60 -11.82
N ASP A 30 22.00 -17.71 -11.13
CA ASP A 30 21.12 -18.76 -11.61
C ASP A 30 19.77 -18.10 -11.90
N ILE A 31 19.37 -18.08 -13.17
CA ILE A 31 18.14 -17.41 -13.60
C ILE A 31 16.91 -17.96 -12.88
N ARG A 32 16.99 -19.19 -12.35
CA ARG A 32 15.96 -19.79 -11.49
C ARG A 32 15.86 -19.17 -10.10
N ASN A 33 16.90 -18.42 -9.69
CA ASN A 33 17.02 -17.75 -8.40
C ASN A 33 16.81 -16.22 -8.52
N ILE A 34 16.49 -15.73 -9.72
CA ILE A 34 16.07 -14.34 -9.93
C ILE A 34 14.56 -14.26 -9.67
N ARG A 35 14.18 -13.64 -8.55
CA ARG A 35 12.76 -13.37 -8.26
C ARG A 35 12.21 -12.40 -9.32
N PRO A 36 11.10 -12.74 -10.01
CA PRO A 36 10.44 -11.80 -10.88
C PRO A 36 9.96 -10.58 -10.09
N HIS A 37 9.93 -9.43 -10.77
CA HIS A 37 9.40 -8.19 -10.23
C HIS A 37 8.02 -7.98 -10.82
N VAL A 38 7.00 -7.84 -9.98
CA VAL A 38 5.61 -7.60 -10.37
C VAL A 38 5.21 -6.24 -9.83
N MET A 39 4.74 -5.35 -10.70
CA MET A 39 4.15 -4.07 -10.29
C MET A 39 2.64 -4.24 -10.17
N LEU A 40 2.11 -4.03 -8.97
CA LEU A 40 0.68 -3.96 -8.71
C LEU A 40 0.21 -2.53 -8.94
N LEU A 41 -0.58 -2.33 -9.99
CA LEU A 41 -1.32 -1.08 -10.21
C LEU A 41 -2.70 -1.22 -9.60
N ILE A 42 -2.98 -0.46 -8.55
CA ILE A 42 -4.22 -0.56 -7.78
C ILE A 42 -4.96 0.76 -7.82
N ASP A 43 -6.23 0.72 -8.23
CA ASP A 43 -7.15 1.85 -8.13
C ASP A 43 -7.45 2.12 -6.65
N THR A 44 -7.25 3.35 -6.21
CA THR A 44 -7.57 3.83 -4.86
C THR A 44 -8.65 4.90 -4.87
N SER A 45 -9.43 4.96 -5.95
CA SER A 45 -10.44 6.00 -6.13
C SER A 45 -11.59 5.84 -5.17
N GLY A 46 -12.32 6.93 -4.93
CA GLY A 46 -13.57 6.87 -4.16
C GLY A 46 -14.56 5.83 -4.70
N SER A 47 -14.47 5.44 -5.97
CA SER A 47 -15.30 4.36 -6.52
C SER A 47 -15.05 2.99 -5.88
N MET A 48 -13.88 2.80 -5.27
CA MET A 48 -13.50 1.61 -4.51
C MET A 48 -14.22 1.49 -3.16
N GLU A 49 -14.83 2.58 -2.68
CA GLU A 49 -15.67 2.60 -1.47
C GLU A 49 -17.03 1.93 -1.69
N ARG A 50 -17.39 1.62 -2.94
CA ARG A 50 -18.65 0.95 -3.29
C ARG A 50 -18.52 -0.57 -3.26
N LYS A 51 -19.66 -1.24 -3.10
CA LYS A 51 -19.79 -2.70 -3.16
C LYS A 51 -19.29 -3.28 -4.49
N PRO A 52 -18.75 -4.52 -4.47
CA PRO A 52 -18.56 -5.28 -5.69
C PRO A 52 -19.92 -5.51 -6.37
N ASP A 53 -19.91 -5.56 -7.70
CA ASP A 53 -21.07 -5.92 -8.54
C ASP A 53 -22.35 -5.07 -8.39
N CYS A 54 -22.27 -3.92 -7.72
CA CYS A 54 -23.38 -2.98 -7.64
C CYS A 54 -23.46 -2.09 -8.88
N ILE A 55 -24.65 -2.00 -9.48
CA ILE A 55 -24.95 -1.13 -10.62
C ILE A 55 -25.66 0.12 -10.10
N CYS A 56 -25.02 1.27 -10.31
CA CYS A 56 -25.58 2.57 -9.95
C CYS A 56 -26.86 2.87 -10.75
N THR A 57 -27.90 3.30 -10.04
CA THR A 57 -29.17 3.78 -10.59
C THR A 57 -29.44 5.25 -10.27
N THR A 58 -28.77 5.79 -9.25
CA THR A 58 -28.81 7.21 -8.89
C THR A 58 -27.50 7.93 -9.29
N PRO A 59 -27.53 9.26 -9.52
CA PRO A 59 -26.34 10.02 -9.89
C PRO A 59 -25.18 9.94 -8.90
N ALA A 60 -25.47 9.89 -7.60
CA ALA A 60 -24.46 9.81 -6.54
C ALA A 60 -24.01 8.37 -6.24
N CYS A 61 -24.83 7.38 -6.64
CA CYS A 61 -24.58 5.96 -6.44
C CYS A 61 -24.34 5.60 -4.95
N LEU A 62 -25.11 6.25 -4.07
CA LEU A 62 -25.05 6.01 -2.62
C LEU A 62 -25.67 4.65 -2.25
N GLU A 63 -26.58 4.13 -3.08
CA GLU A 63 -27.16 2.80 -2.92
C GLU A 63 -26.14 1.67 -3.04
N CYS A 64 -24.96 1.95 -3.61
CA CYS A 64 -23.86 1.01 -3.73
C CYS A 64 -22.85 1.09 -2.59
N LEU A 65 -23.07 1.93 -1.57
CA LEU A 65 -22.23 1.90 -0.38
C LEU A 65 -22.50 0.61 0.42
N PRO A 66 -21.46 0.02 1.05
CA PRO A 66 -21.66 -1.12 1.93
C PRO A 66 -22.36 -0.72 3.22
N VAL A 67 -23.12 -1.66 3.79
CA VAL A 67 -23.60 -1.56 5.16
C VAL A 67 -22.47 -1.92 6.11
N CYS A 68 -22.13 -0.99 7.01
CA CYS A 68 -21.15 -1.17 8.09
C CYS A 68 -21.85 -1.00 9.44
N ALA A 69 -22.62 -2.03 9.84
CA ALA A 69 -23.39 -2.01 11.08
C ALA A 69 -23.35 -3.36 11.78
N ALA A 70 -23.47 -3.36 13.12
CA ALA A 70 -23.46 -4.59 13.90
C ALA A 70 -24.51 -5.59 13.38
N GLY A 71 -24.06 -6.80 13.04
CA GLY A 71 -24.89 -7.86 12.46
C GLY A 71 -24.96 -7.87 10.93
N THR A 72 -24.48 -6.84 10.24
CA THR A 72 -24.37 -6.82 8.77
C THR A 72 -23.18 -5.96 8.35
N TYR A 73 -22.10 -6.62 7.96
CA TYR A 73 -20.90 -5.98 7.40
C TYR A 73 -20.73 -6.43 5.95
N GLU A 74 -20.90 -5.50 5.02
CA GLU A 74 -20.72 -5.75 3.59
C GLU A 74 -19.35 -5.29 3.11
N GLN A 75 -18.73 -6.05 2.22
CA GLN A 75 -17.43 -5.69 1.64
C GLN A 75 -17.60 -4.62 0.54
N ASN A 76 -16.67 -3.67 0.47
CA ASN A 76 -16.46 -2.81 -0.69
C ASN A 76 -15.38 -3.39 -1.60
N ARG A 77 -15.19 -2.79 -2.78
CA ARG A 77 -14.14 -3.23 -3.73
C ARG A 77 -12.75 -3.12 -3.14
N TRP A 78 -12.49 -2.10 -2.31
CA TRP A 78 -11.22 -1.96 -1.61
C TRP A 78 -10.93 -3.13 -0.66
N SER A 79 -11.90 -3.52 0.17
CA SER A 79 -11.71 -4.62 1.12
C SER A 79 -11.57 -5.98 0.44
N VAL A 80 -12.19 -6.17 -0.73
CA VAL A 80 -11.96 -7.36 -1.57
C VAL A 80 -10.52 -7.39 -2.08
N VAL A 81 -10.01 -6.28 -2.60
CA VAL A 81 -8.60 -6.19 -3.08
C VAL A 81 -7.63 -6.39 -1.93
N ALA A 82 -7.86 -5.73 -0.79
CA ALA A 82 -7.03 -5.88 0.40
C ALA A 82 -6.97 -7.35 0.83
N GLN A 83 -8.11 -8.02 1.00
CA GLN A 83 -8.12 -9.43 1.40
C GLN A 83 -7.50 -10.37 0.36
N ALA A 84 -7.66 -10.10 -0.94
CA ALA A 84 -6.99 -10.89 -1.96
C ALA A 84 -5.46 -10.78 -1.86
N LEU A 85 -4.93 -9.60 -1.52
CA LEU A 85 -3.49 -9.34 -1.46
C LEU A 85 -2.88 -9.77 -0.14
N THR A 86 -3.49 -9.41 0.99
CA THR A 86 -2.93 -9.55 2.34
C THR A 86 -3.65 -10.59 3.19
N GLY A 87 -4.67 -11.24 2.61
CA GLY A 87 -5.39 -12.34 3.22
C GLY A 87 -6.67 -11.94 3.95
N GLU A 88 -7.50 -12.93 4.24
CA GLU A 88 -8.87 -12.76 4.73
C GLU A 88 -8.93 -12.13 6.12
N PHE A 89 -9.91 -11.25 6.32
CA PHE A 89 -10.18 -10.67 7.62
C PHE A 89 -11.19 -11.51 8.40
N ILE A 90 -10.84 -11.91 9.63
CA ILE A 90 -11.65 -12.83 10.42
C ILE A 90 -11.82 -12.30 11.87
N PRO A 91 -13.05 -11.93 12.28
CA PRO A 91 -14.21 -11.66 11.42
C PRO A 91 -13.99 -10.44 10.52
N TYR A 92 -14.76 -10.34 9.42
CA TYR A 92 -14.85 -9.11 8.65
C TYR A 92 -15.85 -8.16 9.31
N GLU A 93 -15.36 -6.99 9.69
CA GLU A 93 -16.14 -5.85 10.17
C GLU A 93 -15.73 -4.59 9.42
N CYS A 94 -16.60 -3.58 9.36
CA CYS A 94 -16.25 -2.30 8.76
C CYS A 94 -16.89 -1.16 9.54
N ASN A 95 -16.32 0.03 9.41
CA ASN A 95 -16.89 1.28 9.90
C ASN A 95 -16.91 2.31 8.77
N ALA A 96 -17.97 3.10 8.67
CA ALA A 96 -18.05 4.18 7.70
C ALA A 96 -17.61 5.49 8.36
N ASP A 97 -16.46 6.02 7.93
CA ASP A 97 -15.90 7.27 8.45
C ASP A 97 -16.11 8.42 7.45
N VAL A 98 -16.79 9.48 7.88
CA VAL A 98 -17.11 10.64 7.03
C VAL A 98 -15.95 11.63 6.88
N ARG A 99 -14.84 11.46 7.60
CA ARG A 99 -13.61 12.25 7.47
C ARG A 99 -13.82 13.78 7.59
N ILE A 100 -14.51 14.24 8.63
CA ILE A 100 -14.78 15.67 8.85
C ILE A 100 -14.20 16.13 10.18
N GLY A 101 -13.42 17.21 10.15
CA GLY A 101 -12.88 17.84 11.35
C GLY A 101 -11.88 16.97 12.13
N GLY A 102 -11.52 17.41 13.34
CA GLY A 102 -10.61 16.65 14.21
C GLY A 102 -9.25 16.41 13.55
N ILE A 103 -8.88 15.13 13.38
CA ILE A 103 -7.63 14.71 12.73
C ILE A 103 -7.64 14.93 11.21
N TYR A 104 -8.81 15.14 10.61
CA TYR A 104 -8.95 15.34 9.18
C TYR A 104 -8.75 16.80 8.77
N VAL A 105 -8.62 17.74 9.72
CA VAL A 105 -8.47 19.17 9.40
C VAL A 105 -7.22 19.43 8.56
N GLY A 106 -7.42 19.88 7.32
CA GLY A 106 -6.33 20.17 6.38
C GLY A 106 -5.73 18.93 5.70
N GLU A 107 -6.29 17.75 5.95
CA GLU A 107 -5.98 16.55 5.17
C GLU A 107 -6.61 16.63 3.79
N TYR A 108 -6.02 15.92 2.84
CA TYR A 108 -6.41 15.98 1.44
C TYR A 108 -7.86 15.51 1.18
N ASP A 109 -8.36 14.59 2.00
CA ASP A 109 -9.68 13.98 1.88
C ASP A 109 -10.69 14.47 2.94
N GLU A 110 -10.39 15.60 3.62
CA GLU A 110 -11.33 16.23 4.55
C GLU A 110 -12.65 16.58 3.85
N GLY A 111 -13.77 16.09 4.39
CA GLY A 111 -15.09 16.36 3.84
C GLY A 111 -15.33 15.71 2.49
N TYR A 112 -14.54 14.70 2.12
CA TYR A 112 -14.79 13.92 0.92
C TYR A 112 -16.20 13.30 0.96
N PHE A 113 -16.91 13.34 -0.16
CA PHE A 113 -18.35 13.06 -0.16
C PHE A 113 -18.71 11.59 0.11
N LEU A 114 -17.81 10.66 -0.23
CA LEU A 114 -17.98 9.26 0.13
C LEU A 114 -17.33 9.01 1.49
N PRO A 115 -17.99 8.27 2.39
CA PRO A 115 -17.34 7.81 3.60
C PRO A 115 -16.18 6.89 3.23
N HIS A 116 -15.10 6.98 3.98
CA HIS A 116 -14.05 5.97 3.97
C HIS A 116 -14.55 4.73 4.70
N ILE A 117 -14.58 3.58 4.03
CA ILE A 117 -14.96 2.32 4.65
C ILE A 117 -13.71 1.70 5.26
N GLN A 118 -13.59 1.87 6.57
CA GLN A 118 -12.47 1.36 7.35
C GLN A 118 -12.46 -0.17 7.31
N LEU A 119 -11.30 -0.73 6.97
CA LEU A 119 -11.01 -2.15 7.10
C LEU A 119 -10.93 -2.54 8.58
N PRO A 120 -11.14 -3.81 8.92
CA PRO A 120 -11.13 -4.28 10.31
C PRO A 120 -9.92 -3.81 11.15
N GLN A 121 -8.71 -3.80 10.57
CA GLN A 121 -7.47 -3.37 11.23
C GLN A 121 -7.38 -1.86 11.48
N GLU A 122 -8.16 -1.08 10.74
CA GLU A 122 -8.18 0.39 10.86
C GLU A 122 -9.15 0.84 11.97
N ILE A 123 -10.05 -0.05 12.39
CA ILE A 123 -11.06 0.25 13.41
C ILE A 123 -10.41 0.16 14.80
N PRO A 124 -10.38 1.26 15.57
CA PRO A 124 -9.77 1.26 16.89
C PRO A 124 -10.43 0.25 17.83
N GLY A 125 -9.62 -0.63 18.42
CA GLY A 125 -10.09 -1.66 19.35
C GLY A 125 -10.78 -2.86 18.71
N ASN A 126 -10.78 -2.97 17.37
CA ASN A 126 -11.25 -4.16 16.69
C ASN A 126 -10.30 -5.35 16.93
N GLY A 127 -10.88 -6.52 17.20
CA GLY A 127 -10.15 -7.76 17.48
C GLY A 127 -9.94 -8.66 16.26
N SER A 128 -10.26 -8.20 15.06
CA SER A 128 -10.10 -8.97 13.82
C SER A 128 -8.65 -9.39 13.61
N SER A 129 -8.45 -10.62 13.16
CA SER A 129 -7.16 -11.07 12.65
C SER A 129 -7.15 -11.05 11.12
N GLN A 130 -5.96 -10.93 10.56
CA GLN A 130 -5.73 -11.16 9.14
C GLN A 130 -5.10 -12.54 8.94
N SER A 131 -5.68 -13.34 8.05
CA SER A 131 -5.15 -14.65 7.67
C SER A 131 -3.94 -14.48 6.77
N ALA A 132 -2.91 -15.32 6.90
CA ALA A 132 -1.74 -15.32 6.02
C ALA A 132 -2.01 -16.14 4.73
N ASN A 133 -3.14 -15.88 4.07
CA ASN A 133 -3.58 -16.56 2.85
C ASN A 133 -3.68 -15.61 1.64
N GLY A 134 -3.13 -14.40 1.76
CA GLY A 134 -3.07 -13.45 0.66
C GLY A 134 -2.10 -13.88 -0.44
N VAL A 135 -2.28 -13.27 -1.62
CA VAL A 135 -1.33 -13.43 -2.73
C VAL A 135 0.07 -13.00 -2.32
N LEU A 136 0.21 -11.92 -1.55
CA LEU A 136 1.52 -11.44 -1.10
C LEU A 136 2.19 -12.45 -0.17
N ASP A 137 1.44 -13.01 0.79
CA ASP A 137 1.96 -14.02 1.72
C ASP A 137 2.42 -15.28 1.00
N THR A 138 1.61 -15.75 0.05
CA THR A 138 1.87 -16.96 -0.73
C THR A 138 3.15 -16.84 -1.58
N TYR A 139 3.47 -15.64 -2.05
CA TYR A 139 4.56 -15.40 -3.00
C TYR A 139 5.73 -14.59 -2.42
N ILE A 140 5.75 -14.27 -1.12
CA ILE A 140 6.75 -13.39 -0.50
C ILE A 140 8.20 -13.86 -0.70
N GLU A 141 8.42 -15.16 -0.71
CA GLU A 141 9.76 -15.75 -0.92
C GLU A 141 10.14 -15.86 -2.41
N ARG A 142 9.17 -15.68 -3.32
CA ARG A 142 9.30 -16.01 -4.75
C ARG A 142 9.24 -14.80 -5.66
N ILE A 143 8.50 -13.77 -5.29
CA ILE A 143 8.22 -12.58 -6.12
C ILE A 143 8.61 -11.33 -5.34
N LYS A 144 9.14 -10.33 -6.03
CA LYS A 144 9.26 -8.97 -5.51
C LYS A 144 8.08 -8.14 -6.03
N PHE A 145 7.28 -7.61 -5.12
CA PHE A 145 6.15 -6.76 -5.48
C PHE A 145 6.52 -5.29 -5.36
N GLY A 146 6.19 -4.51 -6.39
CA GLY A 146 6.07 -3.06 -6.29
C GLY A 146 4.60 -2.68 -6.21
N LEU A 147 4.28 -1.59 -5.51
CA LEU A 147 2.96 -0.99 -5.51
C LEU A 147 3.00 0.35 -6.25
N MET A 148 2.02 0.56 -7.11
CA MET A 148 1.61 1.88 -7.56
C MET A 148 0.11 2.02 -7.33
N THR A 149 -0.29 3.05 -6.60
CA THR A 149 -1.72 3.40 -6.47
C THR A 149 -2.10 4.47 -7.47
N PHE A 150 -3.35 4.41 -7.91
CA PHE A 150 -3.94 5.43 -8.77
C PHE A 150 -5.23 5.92 -8.13
N ASP A 151 -5.16 7.10 -7.52
CA ASP A 151 -6.27 8.03 -7.44
C ASP A 151 -5.71 9.37 -7.04
N SER A 152 -5.77 10.30 -7.97
CA SER A 152 -5.12 11.59 -7.79
C SER A 152 -5.74 12.67 -8.64
N ILE A 153 -7.06 12.61 -8.78
CA ILE A 153 -7.78 13.83 -9.08
C ILE A 153 -7.79 14.62 -7.77
N GLY A 154 -6.81 15.53 -7.67
CA GLY A 154 -7.04 16.76 -6.94
C GLY A 154 -8.22 17.42 -7.61
N THR A 155 -9.41 17.29 -7.02
CA THR A 155 -10.42 18.33 -7.19
C THR A 155 -9.74 19.66 -6.93
N LEU A 156 -10.12 20.69 -7.68
CA LEU A 156 -9.50 22.02 -7.57
C LEU A 156 -9.34 22.40 -6.09
N ASN A 157 -8.09 22.58 -5.64
CA ASN A 157 -7.74 22.72 -4.21
C ASN A 157 -8.42 23.92 -3.53
N ASP A 158 -8.98 24.85 -4.31
CA ASP A 158 -9.69 26.05 -3.87
C ASP A 158 -11.22 25.90 -3.88
N ARG A 159 -11.76 24.71 -4.16
CA ARG A 159 -13.19 24.48 -4.37
C ARG A 159 -13.79 23.42 -3.45
N PRO A 160 -15.12 23.46 -3.23
CA PRO A 160 -15.82 22.40 -2.54
C PRO A 160 -15.61 21.03 -3.22
N PRO A 161 -15.51 19.93 -2.44
CA PRO A 161 -15.29 18.59 -2.98
C PRO A 161 -16.46 18.06 -3.83
N LEU A 162 -17.63 18.69 -3.71
CA LEU A 162 -18.79 18.48 -4.57
C LEU A 162 -19.08 19.74 -5.38
N VAL A 163 -18.99 19.62 -6.70
CA VAL A 163 -19.49 20.64 -7.63
C VAL A 163 -20.76 20.16 -8.29
N SER A 164 -21.69 21.07 -8.55
CA SER A 164 -22.88 20.71 -9.32
C SER A 164 -22.47 20.30 -10.74
N GLN A 165 -23.27 19.45 -11.39
CA GLN A 165 -23.03 19.12 -12.79
C GLN A 165 -23.04 20.38 -13.68
N ALA A 166 -23.88 21.37 -13.34
CA ALA A 166 -23.92 22.63 -14.07
C ALA A 166 -22.59 23.39 -13.95
N ASP A 167 -22.02 23.47 -12.74
CA ASP A 167 -20.72 24.13 -12.51
C ASP A 167 -19.57 23.35 -13.15
N PHE A 168 -19.61 22.02 -13.09
CA PHE A 168 -18.61 21.15 -13.74
C PHE A 168 -18.56 21.37 -15.26
N LEU A 169 -19.71 21.59 -15.90
CA LEU A 169 -19.83 21.79 -17.34
C LEU A 169 -19.55 23.23 -17.79
N LEU A 170 -19.52 24.19 -16.86
CA LEU A 170 -19.28 25.59 -17.16
C LEU A 170 -17.78 25.90 -17.17
N ALA A 171 -17.33 26.66 -18.18
CA ALA A 171 -15.98 27.19 -18.19
C ALA A 171 -15.74 28.09 -16.96
N PRO A 172 -14.55 28.03 -16.33
CA PRO A 172 -13.35 27.32 -16.78
C PRO A 172 -13.21 25.87 -16.28
N PHE A 173 -14.19 25.32 -15.56
CA PHE A 173 -14.04 24.07 -14.81
C PHE A 173 -13.52 22.87 -15.64
N PRO A 174 -14.07 22.56 -16.84
CA PRO A 174 -13.55 21.46 -17.65
C PRO A 174 -12.08 21.61 -18.05
N ALA A 175 -11.65 22.85 -18.33
CA ALA A 175 -10.29 23.14 -18.76
C ALA A 175 -9.30 23.04 -17.59
N GLU A 176 -9.70 23.49 -16.40
CA GLU A 176 -8.90 23.37 -15.19
C GLU A 176 -8.78 21.92 -14.73
N SER A 177 -9.90 21.18 -14.72
CA SER A 177 -9.92 19.74 -14.41
C SER A 177 -9.03 18.93 -15.36
N ALA A 178 -9.09 19.21 -16.67
CA ALA A 178 -8.24 18.54 -17.65
C ALA A 178 -6.74 18.91 -17.54
N GLY A 179 -6.43 20.08 -16.95
CA GLY A 179 -5.06 20.57 -16.78
C GLY A 179 -4.36 20.06 -15.52
N THR A 180 -5.11 19.53 -14.55
CA THR A 180 -4.57 18.97 -13.31
C THR A 180 -3.88 17.63 -13.57
N LYS A 181 -2.58 17.56 -13.30
CA LYS A 181 -1.82 16.32 -13.37
C LYS A 181 -2.26 15.38 -12.25
N GLY A 182 -2.59 14.13 -12.60
CA GLY A 182 -2.71 13.06 -11.61
C GLY A 182 -1.40 12.91 -10.83
N MET A 183 -1.47 13.02 -9.51
CA MET A 183 -0.38 12.68 -8.59
C MET A 183 -0.13 11.17 -8.58
N TYR A 184 1.09 10.75 -8.92
CA TYR A 184 1.54 9.38 -8.71
C TYR A 184 2.29 9.33 -7.38
N SER A 185 1.89 8.47 -6.45
CA SER A 185 2.66 8.20 -5.24
C SER A 185 3.58 7.00 -5.49
N TYR A 186 4.89 7.25 -5.46
CA TYR A 186 5.90 6.20 -5.30
C TYR A 186 6.26 6.17 -3.82
N ALA A 187 5.93 5.09 -3.12
CA ALA A 187 6.46 4.85 -1.78
C ALA A 187 7.94 4.38 -1.89
N PRO A 188 8.78 4.67 -0.89
CA PRO A 188 10.07 4.00 -0.74
C PRO A 188 9.89 2.48 -0.64
N ASP A 189 10.91 1.71 -1.00
CA ASP A 189 10.92 0.25 -0.81
C ASP A 189 10.65 -0.09 0.67
N ALA A 190 9.46 -0.63 0.94
CA ALA A 190 9.04 -1.10 2.25
C ALA A 190 8.25 -2.41 2.07
N PRO A 191 8.30 -3.34 3.04
CA PRO A 191 7.38 -4.46 3.06
C PRO A 191 5.94 -3.93 3.08
N PHE A 192 5.03 -4.54 2.32
CA PHE A 192 3.62 -4.21 2.36
C PHE A 192 3.05 -4.68 3.69
N LEU A 193 3.11 -3.80 4.69
CA LEU A 193 2.50 -4.02 5.99
C LEU A 193 1.29 -3.13 6.06
N PHE A 194 0.12 -3.74 6.25
CA PHE A 194 -1.06 -2.97 6.60
C PHE A 194 -0.77 -2.26 7.94
N PRO A 195 -1.11 -0.98 8.11
CA PRO A 195 -0.93 -0.32 9.39
C PRO A 195 -1.55 -1.18 10.50
N SER A 196 -0.77 -1.46 11.54
CA SER A 196 -1.18 -2.27 12.72
C SER A 196 -1.22 -3.79 12.55
N ALA A 197 -0.85 -4.37 11.39
CA ALA A 197 -0.78 -5.83 11.25
C ALA A 197 0.46 -6.42 11.98
N PRO A 198 0.32 -7.45 12.84
CA PRO A 198 1.45 -8.07 13.52
C PRO A 198 2.35 -8.81 12.53
N THR A 199 3.66 -8.54 12.61
CA THR A 199 4.70 -9.29 11.89
C THR A 199 4.87 -10.66 12.55
N THR A 200 4.71 -11.75 11.80
CA THR A 200 5.26 -13.06 12.19
C THR A 200 6.69 -13.21 11.69
#